data_AF-A0A1G2VRM0-F1
#
_entry.id   AF-A0A1G2VRM0-F1
#
_cell.length_a   1.000
_cell.length_b   1.000
_cell.length_c   1.000
_cell.angle_alpha   90.00
_cell.angle_beta   90.00
_cell.angle_gamma   90.00
#
_symmetry.space_group_name_H-M   'P 1'
#
loop_
_entity.id
_entity.type
_entity.pdbx_description
1 polymer ?
#
loop_
_entity_poly.entity_id
_entity_poly.type
_entity_poly.pdbx_seq_one_letter_code
_entity_poly.pdbx_strand_id
1 'polypeptide(L)'
;MQVKSKKLKVKSRGGFTLVELLVSSAIFTVVSLVAVGAIITINDANRKTQAIRAIVDNLNYSLESMSRKLRTGSNYQCGDGGQSFSQPGEPVLTACPDPSRGATTMFFTSSENIRGGIGGQTIYYRLLGQDGCDVRDGVRAPTCKGKIQTWDALGNPPAPVDMTPPEVDIKDLRFYVQDVGHPRVLISVAGEIYLEKEHIRTPFHIQTTVTQRLPQ
;
A
#
# COMPACT_ATOMS: atom_id res chain seq x y z
N MET A 1 11.74 11.35 79.25
CA MET A 1 12.15 10.91 77.90
C MET A 1 12.65 12.15 77.15
N GLN A 2 13.97 12.36 77.05
CA GLN A 2 14.56 13.58 76.45
C GLN A 2 14.86 13.32 74.98
N VAL A 3 14.20 14.06 74.08
CA VAL A 3 14.43 13.97 72.62
C VAL A 3 15.64 14.84 72.28
N LYS A 4 16.78 14.20 71.96
CA LYS A 4 17.97 14.90 71.45
C LYS A 4 17.73 15.32 69.98
N SER A 5 17.65 16.63 69.73
CA SER A 5 17.61 17.17 68.37
C SER A 5 19.00 17.06 67.71
N LYS A 6 19.10 16.22 66.67
CA LYS A 6 20.32 16.10 65.86
C LYS A 6 20.39 17.32 64.93
N LYS A 7 21.28 18.27 65.20
CA LYS A 7 21.54 19.40 64.29
C LYS A 7 22.25 18.90 63.03
N LEU A 8 21.57 18.96 61.89
CA LEU A 8 22.16 18.71 60.57
C LEU A 8 23.08 19.89 60.22
N LYS A 9 24.39 19.65 60.16
CA LYS A 9 25.39 20.62 59.67
C LYS A 9 25.26 20.71 58.15
N VAL A 10 24.66 21.80 57.65
CA VAL A 10 24.68 22.11 56.23
C VAL A 10 26.10 22.52 55.85
N LYS A 11 26.76 21.70 55.02
CA LYS A 11 28.09 22.00 54.49
C LYS A 11 27.94 23.10 53.45
N SER A 12 28.52 24.28 53.71
CA SER A 12 28.63 25.34 52.70
C SER A 12 29.43 24.80 51.51
N ARG A 13 28.80 24.70 50.34
CA ARG A 13 29.46 24.43 49.07
C ARG A 13 29.82 25.81 48.47
N GLY A 14 31.06 25.97 48.01
CA GLY A 14 31.51 27.21 47.37
C GLY A 14 30.63 27.59 46.18
N GLY A 15 30.41 28.89 45.98
CA GLY A 15 29.67 29.43 44.85
C GLY A 15 30.48 29.39 43.55
N PHE A 16 29.81 29.54 42.42
CA PHE A 16 30.45 29.63 41.11
C PHE A 16 31.04 31.02 40.89
N THR A 17 32.19 31.07 40.23
CA THR A 17 32.78 32.33 39.77
C THR A 17 32.02 32.88 38.56
N LEU A 18 32.11 34.19 38.35
CA LEU A 18 31.48 34.84 37.20
C LEU A 18 32.01 34.27 35.87
N VAL A 19 33.30 33.92 35.81
CA VAL A 19 33.92 33.31 34.63
C VAL A 19 33.38 31.90 34.38
N GLU A 20 33.16 31.08 35.41
CA GLU A 20 32.57 29.74 35.23
C GLU A 20 31.14 29.80 34.69
N LEU A 21 30.33 30.79 35.11
CA LEU A 21 28.98 31.00 34.58
C LEU A 21 28.99 31.47 33.11
N LEU A 22 29.96 32.31 32.73
CA LEU A 22 30.13 32.75 31.34
C LEU A 22 30.55 31.60 30.42
N VAL A 23 31.53 30.80 30.84
CA VAL A 23 32.01 29.64 30.04
C VAL A 23 30.92 28.57 29.94
N SER A 24 30.22 28.28 31.03
CA SER A 24 29.17 27.26 31.05
C SER A 24 27.97 27.62 30.17
N SER A 25 27.53 28.88 30.20
CA SER A 25 26.41 29.34 29.36
C SER A 25 26.79 29.35 27.86
N ALA A 26 28.03 29.71 27.53
CA ALA A 26 28.55 29.63 26.17
C ALA A 26 28.56 28.19 25.64
N ILE A 27 29.07 27.23 26.40
CA ILE A 27 29.10 25.82 25.98
C ILE A 27 27.68 25.24 25.91
N PHE A 28 26.82 25.56 26.87
CA PHE A 28 25.45 25.06 26.91
C PHE A 28 24.62 25.48 25.70
N THR A 29 24.73 26.75 25.30
CA THR A 29 24.01 27.28 24.14
C THR A 29 24.47 26.62 22.84
N VAL A 30 25.79 26.42 22.66
CA VAL A 30 26.34 25.71 21.50
C VAL A 30 25.83 24.27 21.44
N VAL A 31 25.85 23.53 22.55
CA VAL A 31 25.36 22.14 22.60
C VAL A 31 23.86 22.06 22.33
N SER A 32 23.08 22.97 22.92
CA SER A 32 21.63 23.01 22.72
C SER A 32 21.26 23.31 21.26
N LEU A 33 22.02 24.18 20.59
CA LEU A 33 21.79 24.49 19.18
C LEU A 33 22.00 23.26 18.29
N VAL A 34 23.08 22.51 18.52
CA VAL A 34 23.35 21.25 17.80
C VAL A 34 22.25 20.22 18.06
N ALA A 35 21.80 20.09 19.31
CA ALA A 35 20.74 19.15 19.69
C ALA A 35 19.40 19.48 19.01
N VAL A 36 19.00 20.76 18.97
CA VAL A 36 17.77 21.19 18.29
C VAL A 36 17.86 20.94 16.79
N GLY A 37 19.02 21.22 16.17
CA GLY A 37 19.25 20.89 14.76
C GLY A 37 19.01 19.41 14.47
N ALA A 38 19.56 18.51 15.28
CA ALA A 38 19.35 17.08 15.14
C ALA A 38 17.86 16.70 15.27
N ILE A 39 17.15 17.22 16.27
CA ILE A 39 15.72 16.92 16.49
C ILE A 39 14.87 17.35 15.30
N ILE A 40 15.14 18.51 14.70
CA ILE A 40 14.40 18.99 13.52
C ILE A 40 14.57 18.02 12.35
N THR A 41 15.80 17.58 12.07
CA THR A 41 16.07 16.63 10.98
C THR A 41 15.39 15.28 11.21
N ILE A 42 15.37 14.78 12.45
CA ILE A 42 14.70 13.54 12.82
C ILE A 42 13.19 13.69 12.65
N ASN A 43 12.62 14.82 13.06
CA ASN A 43 11.19 15.05 12.93
C ASN A 43 10.75 15.10 11.46
N ASP A 44 11.54 15.75 10.59
CA ASP A 44 11.29 15.75 9.15
C ASP A 44 11.31 14.34 8.55
N ALA A 45 12.33 13.54 8.88
CA ALA A 45 12.41 12.14 8.48
C ALA A 45 11.24 11.30 9.01
N ASN A 46 10.77 11.56 10.24
CA ASN A 46 9.64 10.87 10.83
C ASN A 46 8.33 11.21 10.10
N ARG A 47 8.09 12.48 9.76
CA ARG A 47 6.91 12.90 8.99
C ARG A 47 6.86 12.24 7.61
N LYS A 48 8.00 12.18 6.91
CA LYS A 48 8.15 11.45 5.64
C LYS A 48 7.77 9.98 5.78
N THR A 49 8.33 9.34 6.81
CA THR A 49 8.06 7.93 7.11
C THR A 49 6.58 7.69 7.41
N GLN A 50 5.92 8.57 8.15
CA GLN A 50 4.48 8.48 8.44
C GLN A 50 3.62 8.57 7.18
N ALA A 51 3.95 9.48 6.26
CA ALA A 51 3.23 9.61 5.00
C ALA A 51 3.34 8.33 4.15
N ILE A 52 4.55 7.76 4.04
CA ILE A 52 4.77 6.50 3.31
C ILE A 52 3.99 5.35 3.96
N ARG A 53 4.03 5.25 5.30
CA ARG A 53 3.30 4.20 6.04
C ARG A 53 1.81 4.26 5.76
N ALA A 54 1.19 5.44 5.83
CA ALA A 54 -0.24 5.59 5.54
C ALA A 54 -0.60 5.14 4.11
N ILE A 55 0.26 5.44 3.12
CA ILE A 55 0.06 5.01 1.73
C ILE A 55 0.19 3.49 1.59
N VAL A 56 1.20 2.89 2.23
CA VAL A 56 1.42 1.43 2.25
C VAL A 56 0.27 0.72 2.96
N ASP A 57 -0.24 1.25 4.05
CA ASP A 57 -1.39 0.68 4.78
C ASP A 57 -2.65 0.68 3.90
N ASN A 58 -2.91 1.77 3.17
CA ASN A 58 -4.01 1.83 2.20
C ASN A 58 -3.83 0.81 1.06
N LEU A 59 -2.60 0.65 0.56
CA LEU A 59 -2.30 -0.33 -0.48
C LEU A 59 -2.49 -1.77 0.03
N ASN A 60 -2.01 -2.06 1.24
CA ASN A 60 -2.16 -3.36 1.89
C ASN A 60 -3.64 -3.68 2.12
N TYR A 61 -4.44 -2.71 2.56
CA TYR A 61 -5.89 -2.88 2.70
C TYR A 61 -6.55 -3.27 1.37
N SER A 62 -6.16 -2.63 0.26
CA SER A 62 -6.65 -2.98 -1.07
C SER A 62 -6.24 -4.39 -1.52
N LEU A 63 -4.99 -4.80 -1.27
CA LEU A 63 -4.51 -6.14 -1.56
C LEU A 63 -5.16 -7.21 -0.65
N GLU A 64 -5.42 -6.88 0.61
CA GLU A 64 -6.12 -7.77 1.54
C GLU A 64 -7.57 -7.98 1.10
N SER A 65 -8.28 -6.91 0.74
CA SER A 65 -9.63 -6.97 0.19
C SER A 65 -9.68 -7.83 -1.09
N MET A 66 -8.72 -7.65 -1.99
CA MET A 66 -8.52 -8.49 -3.17
C MET A 66 -8.32 -9.96 -2.77
N SER A 67 -7.40 -10.23 -1.84
CA SER A 67 -7.09 -11.59 -1.39
C SER A 67 -8.29 -12.29 -0.75
N ARG A 68 -9.11 -11.56 0.02
CA ARG A 68 -10.31 -12.07 0.68
C ARG A 68 -11.34 -12.50 -0.36
N LYS A 69 -11.60 -11.65 -1.36
CA LYS A 69 -12.52 -11.96 -2.47
C LYS A 69 -12.02 -13.13 -3.31
N LEU A 70 -10.73 -13.17 -3.61
CA LEU A 70 -10.11 -14.28 -4.32
C LEU A 70 -10.23 -15.58 -3.53
N ARG A 71 -10.12 -15.57 -2.20
CA ARG A 71 -10.15 -16.78 -1.38
C ARG A 71 -11.49 -17.52 -1.42
N THR A 72 -12.59 -16.79 -1.60
CA THR A 72 -13.94 -17.35 -1.73
C THR A 72 -14.42 -17.40 -3.18
N GLY A 73 -13.56 -17.01 -4.12
CA GLY A 73 -13.86 -17.05 -5.55
C GLY A 73 -13.85 -18.47 -6.13
N SER A 74 -14.34 -18.60 -7.36
CA SER A 74 -14.23 -19.77 -8.21
C SER A 74 -13.96 -19.35 -9.66
N ASN A 75 -13.67 -20.31 -10.54
CA ASN A 75 -13.43 -20.06 -11.97
C ASN A 75 -12.34 -18.99 -12.24
N TYR A 76 -11.15 -19.20 -11.70
CA TYR A 76 -10.02 -18.28 -11.92
C TYR A 76 -9.54 -18.33 -13.36
N GLN A 77 -9.51 -17.18 -14.01
CA GLN A 77 -8.99 -16.99 -15.36
C GLN A 77 -8.04 -15.80 -15.36
N CYS A 78 -7.09 -15.81 -16.26
CA CYS A 78 -6.03 -14.81 -16.32
C CYS A 78 -5.58 -14.60 -17.76
N GLY A 79 -5.24 -13.37 -18.11
CA GLY A 79 -4.79 -13.02 -19.45
C GLY A 79 -4.16 -11.63 -19.51
N ASP A 80 -3.60 -11.31 -20.67
CA ASP A 80 -3.05 -9.99 -20.93
C ASP A 80 -4.07 -9.05 -21.58
N GLY A 81 -3.89 -7.75 -21.34
CA GLY A 81 -4.85 -6.73 -21.73
C GLY A 81 -5.18 -6.77 -23.23
N GLY A 82 -6.46 -6.90 -23.56
CA GLY A 82 -6.97 -6.89 -24.94
C GLY A 82 -7.73 -8.17 -25.36
N GLN A 83 -7.72 -9.22 -24.54
CA GLN A 83 -8.52 -10.42 -24.80
C GLN A 83 -9.99 -10.19 -24.44
N SER A 84 -10.91 -10.58 -25.33
CA SER A 84 -12.33 -10.62 -25.03
C SER A 84 -12.61 -11.85 -24.16
N PHE A 85 -12.89 -11.62 -22.88
CA PHE A 85 -13.24 -12.68 -21.95
C PHE A 85 -14.71 -13.05 -22.19
N SER A 86 -14.96 -14.29 -22.62
CA SER A 86 -16.31 -14.76 -22.93
C SER A 86 -17.15 -14.92 -21.67
N GLN A 87 -18.45 -14.67 -21.83
CA GLN A 87 -19.49 -14.82 -20.82
C GLN A 87 -19.50 -16.22 -20.16
N PRO A 88 -20.17 -16.36 -18.99
CA PRO A 88 -20.31 -17.66 -18.32
C PRO A 88 -21.04 -18.65 -19.24
N GLY A 89 -20.39 -19.76 -19.61
CA GLY A 89 -21.02 -20.82 -20.41
C GLY A 89 -20.13 -21.48 -21.45
N GLU A 90 -19.04 -20.82 -21.88
CA GLU A 90 -18.06 -21.40 -22.81
C GLU A 90 -16.84 -21.96 -22.06
N PRO A 91 -16.30 -23.14 -22.44
CA PRO A 91 -15.14 -23.73 -21.78
C PRO A 91 -13.87 -22.97 -22.19
N VAL A 92 -13.55 -21.89 -21.48
CA VAL A 92 -12.29 -21.17 -21.68
C VAL A 92 -11.15 -21.91 -20.99
N LEU A 93 -10.51 -22.80 -21.74
CA LEU A 93 -9.20 -23.37 -21.43
C LEU A 93 -8.08 -22.34 -21.66
N THR A 94 -8.11 -21.23 -20.93
CA THR A 94 -6.92 -20.39 -20.81
C THR A 94 -6.62 -20.16 -19.35
N ALA A 95 -6.17 -21.24 -18.70
CA ALA A 95 -5.19 -21.12 -17.63
C ALA A 95 -4.08 -20.17 -18.12
N CYS A 96 -3.56 -19.33 -17.22
CA CYS A 96 -2.66 -18.22 -17.57
C CYS A 96 -1.68 -18.64 -18.67
N PRO A 97 -1.59 -17.93 -19.81
CA PRO A 97 -0.89 -18.39 -21.00
C PRO A 97 0.59 -18.72 -20.77
N ASP A 98 1.17 -18.26 -19.66
CA ASP A 98 2.46 -18.74 -19.14
C ASP A 98 2.51 -18.65 -17.59
N PRO A 99 2.66 -19.78 -16.86
CA PRO A 99 2.82 -19.78 -15.41
C PRO A 99 4.13 -19.14 -14.93
N SER A 100 5.06 -18.82 -15.83
CA SER A 100 6.36 -18.20 -15.54
C SER A 100 6.34 -16.68 -15.74
N ARG A 101 5.46 -16.16 -16.61
CA ARG A 101 5.37 -14.72 -16.91
C ARG A 101 4.29 -14.01 -16.11
N GLY A 102 3.24 -14.73 -15.75
CA GLY A 102 2.08 -14.15 -15.07
C GLY A 102 1.29 -13.18 -15.96
N ALA A 103 0.02 -13.01 -15.64
CA ALA A 103 -0.91 -12.18 -16.40
C ALA A 103 -1.10 -10.81 -15.76
N THR A 104 -1.35 -9.80 -16.59
CA THR A 104 -1.65 -8.42 -16.15
C THR A 104 -3.13 -8.19 -15.78
N THR A 105 -3.99 -9.15 -16.14
CA THR A 105 -5.42 -9.15 -15.83
C THR A 105 -5.85 -10.51 -15.29
N MET A 106 -6.76 -10.51 -14.31
CA MET A 106 -7.38 -11.73 -13.80
C MET A 106 -8.88 -11.57 -13.58
N PHE A 107 -9.62 -12.68 -13.69
CA PHE A 107 -11.07 -12.79 -13.54
C PHE A 107 -11.38 -13.95 -12.62
N PHE A 108 -12.42 -13.80 -11.81
CA PHE A 108 -12.96 -14.88 -11.00
C PHE A 108 -14.41 -14.59 -10.68
N THR A 109 -15.16 -15.65 -10.44
CA THR A 109 -16.53 -15.57 -9.94
C THR A 109 -16.49 -15.46 -8.42
N SER A 110 -16.98 -14.36 -7.84
CA SER A 110 -17.07 -14.24 -6.38
C SER A 110 -18.28 -14.99 -5.84
N SER A 111 -18.13 -15.64 -4.67
CA SER A 111 -19.25 -16.25 -3.93
C SER A 111 -20.06 -15.22 -3.13
N GLU A 112 -19.59 -13.98 -3.00
CA GLU A 112 -20.32 -12.94 -2.27
C GLU A 112 -21.48 -12.40 -3.12
N ASN A 113 -22.69 -12.40 -2.54
CA ASN A 113 -23.84 -11.69 -3.12
C ASN A 113 -23.66 -10.19 -2.90
N ILE A 114 -23.01 -9.50 -3.84
CA ILE A 114 -22.93 -8.04 -3.78
C ILE A 114 -24.31 -7.45 -4.17
N ARG A 115 -25.09 -7.08 -3.14
CA ARG A 115 -26.37 -6.35 -3.20
C ARG A 115 -27.48 -6.97 -4.06
N GLY A 116 -27.98 -8.14 -3.66
CA GLY A 116 -29.29 -8.65 -4.12
C GLY A 116 -29.34 -9.23 -5.53
N GLY A 117 -28.20 -9.35 -6.21
CA GLY A 117 -28.08 -10.17 -7.42
C GLY A 117 -28.05 -11.66 -7.10
N ILE A 118 -28.68 -12.46 -7.95
CA ILE A 118 -28.75 -13.91 -7.83
C ILE A 118 -27.38 -14.49 -8.25
N GLY A 119 -26.47 -14.74 -7.30
CA GLY A 119 -25.29 -15.60 -7.44
C GLY A 119 -24.24 -15.27 -8.53
N GLY A 120 -22.97 -15.18 -8.14
CA GLY A 120 -21.83 -15.31 -9.06
C GLY A 120 -21.50 -14.07 -9.90
N GLN A 121 -21.24 -12.93 -9.24
CA GLN A 121 -20.71 -11.77 -9.94
C GLN A 121 -19.23 -11.98 -10.31
N THR A 122 -18.89 -11.69 -11.55
CA THR A 122 -17.51 -11.76 -12.05
C THR A 122 -16.79 -10.49 -11.65
N ILE A 123 -15.75 -10.63 -10.84
CA ILE A 123 -14.85 -9.53 -10.47
C ILE A 123 -13.59 -9.70 -11.30
N TYR A 124 -13.07 -8.60 -11.82
CA TYR A 124 -11.78 -8.63 -12.49
C TYR A 124 -10.86 -7.51 -12.03
N TYR A 125 -9.58 -7.84 -11.96
CA TYR A 125 -8.51 -6.93 -11.62
C TYR A 125 -7.62 -6.73 -12.82
N ARG A 126 -7.30 -5.47 -13.09
CA ARG A 126 -6.46 -5.08 -14.22
C ARG A 126 -5.47 -4.02 -13.80
N LEU A 127 -4.25 -4.13 -14.33
CA LEU A 127 -3.34 -3.00 -14.40
C LEU A 127 -3.67 -2.16 -15.63
N LEU A 128 -4.01 -0.90 -15.41
CA LEU A 128 -3.96 0.07 -16.49
C LEU A 128 -2.52 0.57 -16.64
N GLY A 129 -1.93 0.29 -17.80
CA GLY A 129 -0.73 1.00 -18.27
C GLY A 129 -1.09 2.35 -18.91
N GLN A 130 -0.09 3.05 -19.45
CA GLN A 130 -0.21 4.35 -20.12
C GLN A 130 -1.26 4.44 -21.26
N ASP A 131 -1.81 3.31 -21.68
CA ASP A 131 -2.77 3.20 -22.78
C ASP A 131 -4.23 3.10 -22.32
N GLY A 132 -4.48 3.08 -21.01
CA GLY A 132 -5.82 2.92 -20.44
C GLY A 132 -6.29 4.03 -19.50
N CYS A 133 -5.51 5.09 -19.32
CA CYS A 133 -6.08 6.31 -18.75
C CYS A 133 -7.07 6.87 -19.75
N ASP A 134 -8.28 7.10 -19.28
CA ASP A 134 -9.38 7.70 -20.01
C ASP A 134 -8.88 8.80 -20.97
N VAL A 135 -8.94 8.52 -22.27
CA VAL A 135 -8.69 9.52 -23.31
C VAL A 135 -9.95 10.39 -23.35
N ARG A 136 -10.10 11.26 -22.37
CA ARG A 136 -11.13 12.31 -22.43
C ARG A 136 -10.72 13.27 -23.54
N ASP A 137 -11.56 13.37 -24.57
CA ASP A 137 -11.42 14.32 -25.68
C ASP A 137 -10.15 14.17 -26.56
N GLY A 138 -9.62 12.95 -26.72
CA GLY A 138 -8.49 12.70 -27.63
C GLY A 138 -7.13 13.22 -27.14
N VAL A 139 -7.07 13.76 -25.92
CA VAL A 139 -5.82 14.25 -25.30
C VAL A 139 -5.29 13.18 -24.36
N ARG A 140 -4.10 12.64 -24.66
CA ARG A 140 -3.41 11.68 -23.80
C ARG A 140 -3.06 12.39 -22.48
N ALA A 141 -3.58 11.89 -21.36
CA ALA A 141 -3.22 12.45 -20.05
C ALA A 141 -1.69 12.42 -19.88
N PRO A 142 -1.03 13.54 -19.55
CA PRO A 142 0.43 13.67 -19.66
C PRO A 142 1.22 12.83 -18.65
N THR A 143 0.56 12.23 -17.64
CA THR A 143 1.19 11.28 -16.70
C THR A 143 0.18 10.22 -16.27
N CYS A 144 0.11 9.15 -17.05
CA CYS A 144 -0.63 7.97 -16.68
C CYS A 144 0.10 7.18 -15.60
N LYS A 145 -0.28 7.37 -14.34
CA LYS A 145 0.13 6.48 -13.25
C LYS A 145 -0.61 5.15 -13.39
N GLY A 146 0.10 4.03 -13.22
CA GLY A 146 -0.55 2.74 -13.22
C GLY A 146 -1.40 2.57 -11.96
N LYS A 147 -2.60 2.04 -12.12
CA LYS A 147 -3.57 1.82 -11.04
C LYS A 147 -4.10 0.41 -11.09
N ILE A 148 -4.44 -0.12 -9.91
CA ILE A 148 -5.24 -1.34 -9.81
C ILE A 148 -6.70 -0.92 -9.79
N GLN A 149 -7.45 -1.40 -10.77
CA GLN A 149 -8.89 -1.22 -10.81
C GLN A 149 -9.60 -2.55 -10.60
N THR A 150 -10.72 -2.48 -9.91
CA THR A 150 -11.71 -3.53 -9.88
C THR A 150 -12.91 -3.06 -10.67
N TRP A 151 -13.53 -3.99 -11.38
CA TRP A 151 -14.86 -3.80 -11.90
C TRP A 151 -15.77 -4.82 -11.23
N ASP A 152 -16.85 -4.33 -10.65
CA ASP A 152 -18.01 -5.14 -10.40
C ASP A 152 -19.00 -4.96 -11.56
N ALA A 153 -19.85 -5.95 -11.81
CA ALA A 153 -20.91 -5.84 -12.80
C ALA A 153 -22.06 -4.91 -12.32
N LEU A 154 -21.81 -4.07 -11.31
CA LEU A 154 -22.81 -3.30 -10.57
C LEU A 154 -22.73 -1.82 -10.95
N GLY A 155 -23.09 -1.52 -12.19
CA GLY A 155 -23.33 -0.17 -12.68
C GLY A 155 -23.98 -0.22 -14.05
N ASN A 156 -24.77 0.80 -14.41
CA ASN A 156 -25.29 0.97 -15.77
C ASN A 156 -24.81 2.33 -16.32
N PRO A 157 -23.68 2.38 -17.04
CA PRO A 157 -22.74 1.28 -17.32
C PRO A 157 -21.83 0.94 -16.13
N PRO A 158 -21.27 -0.28 -16.05
CA PRO A 158 -20.34 -0.66 -14.99
C PRO A 158 -19.06 0.17 -15.12
N ALA A 159 -18.72 0.93 -14.07
CA ALA A 159 -17.57 1.81 -14.05
C ALA A 159 -16.42 1.19 -13.23
N PRO A 160 -15.16 1.40 -13.63
CA PRO A 160 -14.03 0.93 -12.85
C PRO A 160 -13.95 1.66 -11.52
N VAL A 161 -13.62 0.91 -10.46
CA VAL A 161 -13.32 1.46 -9.14
C VAL A 161 -11.82 1.37 -8.90
N ASP A 162 -11.19 2.52 -8.68
CA ASP A 162 -9.79 2.62 -8.29
C ASP A 162 -9.59 2.00 -6.89
N MET A 163 -8.67 1.06 -6.77
CA MET A 163 -8.28 0.46 -5.49
C MET A 163 -7.00 1.07 -4.92
N THR A 164 -6.16 1.67 -5.75
CA THR A 164 -4.87 2.25 -5.33
C THR A 164 -5.00 3.74 -5.06
N PRO A 165 -4.35 4.27 -4.00
CA PRO A 165 -4.36 5.69 -3.71
C PRO A 165 -3.59 6.48 -4.81
N PRO A 166 -3.92 7.78 -5.05
CA PRO A 166 -3.38 8.56 -6.16
C PRO A 166 -1.86 8.84 -6.07
N GLU A 167 -1.28 8.69 -4.89
CA GLU A 167 0.16 8.80 -4.64
C GLU A 167 0.95 7.60 -5.17
N VAL A 168 0.28 6.45 -5.39
CA VAL A 168 0.90 5.21 -5.87
C VAL A 168 0.85 5.13 -7.39
N ASP A 169 1.98 4.78 -7.99
CA ASP A 169 2.14 4.50 -9.41
C ASP A 169 2.59 3.04 -9.58
N ILE A 170 1.65 2.18 -9.99
CA ILE A 170 1.90 0.75 -10.20
C ILE A 170 2.64 0.57 -11.52
N LYS A 171 3.84 -0.02 -11.46
CA LYS A 171 4.68 -0.28 -12.63
C LYS A 171 4.50 -1.68 -13.17
N ASP A 172 4.29 -2.66 -12.30
CA ASP A 172 4.07 -4.05 -12.68
C ASP A 172 3.04 -4.70 -11.77
N LEU A 173 2.14 -5.47 -12.37
CA LEU A 173 1.13 -6.26 -11.68
C LEU A 173 1.04 -7.59 -12.40
N ARG A 174 1.30 -8.66 -11.68
CA ARG A 174 1.31 -10.01 -12.21
C ARG A 174 0.47 -10.94 -11.36
N PHE A 175 -0.36 -11.70 -12.03
CA PHE A 175 -1.16 -12.78 -11.46
C PHE A 175 -0.66 -14.11 -12.00
N TYR A 176 -0.29 -15.01 -11.10
CA TYR A 176 0.08 -16.38 -11.44
C TYR A 176 -0.96 -17.30 -10.81
N VAL A 177 -1.77 -17.96 -11.64
CA VAL A 177 -2.75 -18.95 -11.19
C VAL A 177 -2.15 -20.33 -11.41
N GLN A 178 -2.01 -21.10 -10.34
CA GLN A 178 -1.48 -22.46 -10.33
C GLN A 178 -2.56 -23.43 -9.87
N ASP A 179 -2.62 -24.59 -10.51
CA ASP A 179 -3.50 -25.73 -10.17
C ASP A 179 -5.00 -25.49 -10.44
N VAL A 180 -5.66 -26.47 -11.07
CA VAL A 180 -7.09 -26.40 -11.47
C VAL A 180 -7.99 -27.03 -10.41
N GLY A 181 -7.45 -27.95 -9.58
CA GLY A 181 -8.20 -28.58 -8.48
C GLY A 181 -8.14 -27.78 -7.18
N HIS A 182 -7.01 -27.11 -6.92
CA HIS A 182 -6.78 -26.26 -5.76
C HIS A 182 -6.10 -24.95 -6.18
N PRO A 183 -6.83 -24.04 -6.83
CA PRO A 183 -6.24 -22.85 -7.39
C PRO A 183 -5.53 -21.99 -6.35
N ARG A 184 -4.26 -21.75 -6.62
CA ARG A 184 -3.36 -20.88 -5.89
C ARG A 184 -2.99 -19.70 -6.77
N VAL A 185 -3.34 -18.50 -6.34
CA VAL A 185 -3.02 -17.25 -7.01
C VAL A 185 -1.86 -16.57 -6.30
N LEU A 186 -0.73 -16.40 -6.97
CA LEU A 186 0.32 -15.47 -6.54
C LEU A 186 0.04 -14.11 -7.20
N ILE A 187 -0.06 -13.09 -6.37
CA ILE A 187 -0.20 -11.70 -6.79
C ILE A 187 1.14 -11.02 -6.53
N SER A 188 1.73 -10.41 -7.56
CA SER A 188 2.97 -9.64 -7.46
C SER A 188 2.70 -8.22 -7.94
N VAL A 189 2.96 -7.24 -7.08
CA VAL A 189 2.73 -5.82 -7.34
C VAL A 189 4.02 -5.05 -7.11
N ALA A 190 4.49 -4.33 -8.12
CA ALA A 190 5.63 -3.44 -8.02
C ALA A 190 5.26 -2.03 -8.48
N GLY A 191 5.81 -1.02 -7.82
CA GLY A 191 5.49 0.37 -8.14
C GLY A 191 6.35 1.37 -7.39
N GLU A 192 5.98 2.64 -7.54
CA GLU A 192 6.61 3.76 -6.84
C GLU A 192 5.55 4.58 -6.11
N ILE A 193 5.88 5.02 -4.90
CA ILE A 193 5.09 6.01 -4.14
C ILE A 193 5.70 7.37 -4.40
N TYR A 194 4.87 8.34 -4.82
CA TYR A 194 5.29 9.72 -5.05
C TYR A 194 4.75 10.64 -3.95
N LEU A 195 5.65 11.22 -3.16
CA LEU A 195 5.33 12.23 -2.18
C LEU A 195 5.49 13.63 -2.80
N GLU A 196 4.39 14.22 -3.27
CA GLU A 196 4.41 15.51 -3.98
C GLU A 196 5.11 16.63 -3.21
N LYS A 197 4.84 16.74 -1.91
CA LYS A 197 5.39 17.81 -1.06
C LYS A 197 6.92 17.71 -0.92
N GLU A 198 7.46 16.51 -0.94
CA GLU A 198 8.87 16.23 -0.67
C GLU A 198 9.66 15.94 -1.95
N HIS A 199 8.99 15.79 -3.10
CA HIS A 199 9.57 15.37 -4.38
C HIS A 199 10.35 14.04 -4.30
N ILE A 200 9.97 13.16 -3.39
CA ILE A 200 10.61 11.86 -3.16
C ILE A 200 9.80 10.75 -3.83
N ARG A 201 10.51 9.83 -4.48
CA ARG A 201 9.97 8.57 -5.00
C ARG A 201 10.51 7.41 -4.19
N THR A 202 9.62 6.54 -3.71
CA THR A 202 9.98 5.35 -2.95
C THR A 202 9.49 4.11 -3.69
N PRO A 203 10.38 3.22 -4.17
CA PRO A 203 9.96 1.98 -4.82
C PRO A 203 9.41 0.99 -3.79
N PHE A 204 8.47 0.14 -4.21
CA PHE A 204 7.98 -0.98 -3.41
C PHE A 204 7.74 -2.21 -4.29
N HIS A 205 7.79 -3.37 -3.65
CA HIS A 205 7.46 -4.66 -4.24
C HIS A 205 6.73 -5.51 -3.20
N ILE A 206 5.50 -5.90 -3.49
CA ILE A 206 4.65 -6.70 -2.60
C ILE A 206 4.26 -7.97 -3.34
N GLN A 207 4.42 -9.10 -2.65
CA GLN A 207 3.94 -10.39 -3.13
C GLN A 207 3.03 -11.03 -2.09
N THR A 208 1.87 -11.50 -2.54
CA THR A 208 0.94 -12.24 -1.70
C THR A 208 0.43 -13.48 -2.42
N THR A 209 0.22 -14.56 -1.68
CA THR A 209 -0.29 -15.82 -2.22
C THR A 209 -1.65 -16.11 -1.61
N VAL A 210 -2.61 -16.44 -2.46
CA VAL A 210 -3.99 -16.76 -2.08
C VAL A 210 -4.31 -18.16 -2.54
N THR A 211 -4.83 -18.99 -1.64
CA THR A 211 -5.34 -20.33 -1.95
C THR A 211 -6.85 -20.32 -1.83
N GLN A 212 -7.56 -20.85 -2.82
CA GLN A 212 -9.02 -20.99 -2.75
C GLN A 212 -9.43 -21.80 -1.51
N ARG A 213 -10.49 -21.36 -0.83
CA ARG A 213 -11.22 -22.19 0.15
C ARG A 213 -12.39 -22.86 -0.56
N LEU A 214 -12.58 -24.15 -0.32
CA LEU A 214 -13.77 -24.86 -0.78
C LEU A 214 -15.02 -24.16 -0.21
N PRO A 215 -16.01 -23.82 -1.04
CA PRO A 215 -17.30 -23.33 -0.54
C PRO A 215 -17.94 -24.44 0.31
N GLN A 216 -18.40 -24.08 1.51
CA GLN A 216 -19.19 -24.97 2.37
C GLN A 216 -20.64 -25.01 1.90
#